data_AF-A0A9E5K1Z4-F1
#
_entry.id   AF-A0A9E5K1Z4-F1
#
_cell.length_a   1.000
_cell.length_b   1.000
_cell.length_c   1.000
_cell.angle_alpha   90.00
_cell.angle_beta   90.00
_cell.angle_gamma   90.00
#
_symmetry.space_group_name_H-M   'P 1'
#
loop_
_entity.id
_entity.type
_entity.pdbx_description
1 polymer ?
#
loop_
_entity_poly.entity_id
_entity_poly.type
_entity_poly.pdbx_seq_one_letter_code
_entity_poly.pdbx_strand_id
1 'polypeptide(L)'
;MSKKMLDLVLPRIARVLSRQLKSYRAGTIDDAAFSDKFDSILQQQCEWLNKQGYQSVEASITVHAALIVLSSPGLKAESERLNTPLEVIEFRAICESAKDLGETLGVPTYEVVEKLSCLLAFHMK
;
A
#
# COMPACT_ATOMS: atom_id res chain seq x y z
N MET A 1 8.62 7.56 -11.60
CA MET A 1 8.24 7.66 -10.17
C MET A 1 9.46 7.47 -9.28
N SER A 2 9.61 8.25 -8.20
CA SER A 2 10.85 8.28 -7.41
C SER A 2 10.71 7.56 -6.06
N LYS A 3 11.69 6.69 -5.74
CA LYS A 3 11.91 6.08 -4.41
C LYS A 3 11.72 7.06 -3.25
N LYS A 4 12.15 8.32 -3.44
CA LYS A 4 12.03 9.41 -2.44
C LYS A 4 10.59 9.65 -1.99
N MET A 5 9.63 9.49 -2.90
CA MET A 5 8.21 9.71 -2.60
C MET A 5 7.66 8.58 -1.72
N LEU A 6 8.05 7.34 -2.00
CA LEU A 6 7.72 6.20 -1.16
C LEU A 6 8.34 6.35 0.24
N ASP A 7 9.62 6.72 0.32
CA ASP A 7 10.33 6.97 1.59
C ASP A 7 9.68 8.08 2.44
N LEU A 8 9.03 9.04 1.79
CA LEU A 8 8.31 10.15 2.43
C LEU A 8 6.95 9.74 3.00
N VAL A 9 6.24 8.86 2.29
CA VAL A 9 4.87 8.44 2.60
C VAL A 9 4.85 7.30 3.62
N LEU A 10 5.78 6.34 3.49
CA LEU A 10 5.87 5.16 4.32
C LEU A 10 5.79 5.46 5.85
N PRO A 11 6.63 6.34 6.43
CA PRO A 11 6.57 6.61 7.86
C PRO A 11 5.29 7.34 8.28
N ARG A 12 4.64 8.08 7.37
CA ARG A 12 3.37 8.77 7.64
C ARG A 12 2.24 7.77 7.78
N ILE A 13 2.12 6.84 6.83
CA ILE A 13 1.11 5.79 6.87
C ILE A 13 1.36 4.86 8.06
N ALA A 14 2.60 4.39 8.25
CA ALA A 14 2.96 3.48 9.33
C ALA A 14 2.54 4.00 10.71
N ARG A 15 2.78 5.30 10.97
CA ARG A 15 2.45 5.94 12.25
C ARG A 15 0.96 5.94 12.52
N VAL A 16 0.14 6.28 11.52
CA VAL A 16 -1.31 6.37 11.72
C VAL A 16 -1.92 4.97 11.76
N LEU A 17 -1.50 4.07 10.87
CA LEU A 17 -1.94 2.68 10.84
C LEU A 17 -1.66 1.96 12.16
N SER A 18 -0.47 2.14 12.75
CA SER A 18 -0.12 1.57 14.05
C SER A 18 -1.09 1.99 15.16
N ARG A 19 -1.56 3.24 15.16
CA ARG A 19 -2.53 3.74 16.15
C ARG A 19 -3.91 3.10 15.94
N GLN A 20 -4.36 2.95 14.69
CA GLN A 20 -5.63 2.32 14.39
C GLN A 20 -5.61 0.83 14.74
N LEU A 21 -4.53 0.11 14.40
CA LEU A 21 -4.37 -1.31 14.75
C LEU A 21 -4.40 -1.55 16.26
N LYS A 22 -3.82 -0.66 17.06
CA LYS A 22 -3.91 -0.74 18.53
C LYS A 22 -5.35 -0.58 19.01
N SER A 23 -6.07 0.38 18.45
CA SER A 23 -7.47 0.66 18.81
C SER A 23 -8.38 -0.53 18.44
N TYR A 24 -8.15 -1.11 17.26
CA TYR A 24 -8.86 -2.28 16.78
C TYR A 24 -8.60 -3.52 17.66
N ARG A 25 -7.33 -3.82 17.94
CA ARG A 25 -6.96 -4.93 18.83
C ARG A 25 -7.46 -4.79 20.27
N ALA A 26 -7.67 -3.55 20.72
CA ALA A 26 -8.26 -3.27 22.02
C ALA A 26 -9.80 -3.38 22.04
N GLY A 27 -10.43 -3.65 20.89
CA GLY A 27 -11.90 -3.71 20.75
C GLY A 27 -12.58 -2.35 20.83
N THR A 28 -11.81 -1.25 20.72
CA THR A 28 -12.36 0.13 20.82
C THR A 28 -12.95 0.64 19.50
N ILE A 29 -12.62 -0.03 18.38
CA ILE A 29 -13.22 0.15 17.07
C ILE A 29 -13.48 -1.23 16.48
N ASP A 30 -14.55 -1.38 15.71
CA ASP A 30 -14.90 -2.61 14.99
C ASP A 30 -14.30 -2.64 13.58
N ASP A 31 -14.60 -3.69 12.82
CA ASP A 31 -14.10 -3.90 11.46
C ASP A 31 -14.49 -2.74 10.52
N ALA A 32 -15.76 -2.29 10.60
CA ALA A 32 -16.27 -1.22 9.76
C ALA A 32 -15.55 0.11 10.06
N ALA A 33 -15.46 0.47 11.34
CA ALA A 33 -14.76 1.69 11.75
C ALA A 33 -13.26 1.63 11.46
N PHE A 34 -12.63 0.45 11.51
CA PHE A 34 -11.25 0.28 11.10
C PHE A 34 -11.07 0.51 9.61
N SER A 35 -11.93 -0.08 8.77
CA SER A 35 -11.91 0.08 7.31
C SER A 35 -12.08 1.54 6.89
N ASP A 36 -13.11 2.21 7.41
CA ASP A 36 -13.37 3.63 7.08
C ASP A 36 -12.19 4.54 7.45
N LYS A 37 -11.59 4.30 8.62
CA LYS A 37 -10.40 5.04 9.07
C LYS A 37 -9.19 4.74 8.20
N PHE A 38 -9.02 3.49 7.78
CA PHE A 38 -7.94 3.09 6.91
C PHE A 38 -8.04 3.81 5.56
N ASP A 39 -9.20 3.77 4.91
CA ASP A 39 -9.43 4.44 3.62
C ASP A 39 -9.21 5.95 3.72
N SER A 40 -9.68 6.58 4.79
CA SER A 40 -9.44 8.00 5.06
C SER A 40 -7.94 8.34 5.14
N ILE A 41 -7.12 7.45 5.73
CA ILE A 41 -5.66 7.66 5.81
C ILE A 41 -5.02 7.65 4.43
N LEU A 42 -5.46 6.73 3.56
CA LEU A 42 -4.95 6.61 2.19
C LEU A 42 -5.29 7.85 1.39
N GLN A 43 -6.55 8.28 1.44
CA GLN A 43 -7.01 9.48 0.76
C GLN A 43 -6.24 10.72 1.24
N GLN A 44 -6.04 10.87 2.55
CA GLN A 44 -5.26 11.97 3.11
C GLN A 44 -3.80 11.98 2.61
N GLN A 45 -3.18 10.82 2.40
CA GLN A 45 -1.83 10.78 1.85
C GLN A 45 -1.80 11.14 0.37
N CYS A 46 -2.77 10.67 -0.42
CA CYS A 46 -2.92 11.08 -1.82
C CYS A 46 -3.12 12.60 -1.95
N GLU A 47 -4.03 13.18 -1.16
CA GLU A 47 -4.26 14.63 -1.12
C GLU A 47 -3.04 15.41 -0.68
N TRP A 48 -2.30 14.90 0.31
CA TRP A 48 -1.08 15.54 0.78
C TRP A 48 -0.01 15.57 -0.31
N LEU A 49 0.19 14.47 -1.03
CA LEU A 49 1.12 14.39 -2.17
C LEU A 49 0.70 15.32 -3.30
N ASN A 50 -0.59 15.36 -3.63
CA ASN A 50 -1.11 16.29 -4.65
C ASN A 50 -0.84 17.75 -4.27
N LYS A 51 -0.97 18.12 -2.99
CA LYS A 51 -0.61 19.46 -2.47
C LYS A 51 0.89 19.76 -2.56
N GLN A 52 1.75 18.75 -2.62
CA GLN A 52 3.18 18.92 -2.90
C GLN A 52 3.52 19.01 -4.40
N GLY A 53 2.50 18.93 -5.27
CA GLY A 53 2.67 19.02 -6.73
C GLY A 53 2.86 17.68 -7.44
N TYR A 54 2.69 16.55 -6.75
CA TYR A 54 2.70 15.24 -7.39
C TYR A 54 1.40 14.98 -8.16
N GLN A 55 1.49 14.22 -9.26
CA GLN A 55 0.30 13.85 -10.04
C GLN A 55 -0.54 12.82 -9.28
N SER A 56 -1.87 12.90 -9.41
CA SER A 56 -2.82 12.03 -8.69
C SER A 56 -2.55 10.54 -8.92
N VAL A 57 -2.26 10.15 -10.16
CA VAL A 57 -1.92 8.75 -10.51
C VAL A 57 -0.66 8.29 -9.78
N GLU A 58 0.40 9.10 -9.79
CA GLU A 58 1.65 8.78 -9.09
C GLU A 58 1.44 8.74 -7.56
N ALA A 59 0.63 9.65 -7.03
CA ALA A 59 0.28 9.69 -5.60
C ALA A 59 -0.41 8.39 -5.17
N SER A 60 -1.44 7.98 -5.89
CA SER A 60 -2.19 6.74 -5.61
C SER A 60 -1.32 5.50 -5.69
N ILE A 61 -0.49 5.37 -6.74
CA ILE A 61 0.45 4.24 -6.88
C ILE A 61 1.44 4.20 -5.72
N THR A 62 1.98 5.35 -5.30
CA THR A 62 2.96 5.40 -4.20
C THR A 62 2.34 5.03 -2.86
N VAL A 63 1.12 5.48 -2.59
CA VAL A 63 0.39 5.13 -1.36
C VAL A 63 0.14 3.63 -1.30
N HIS A 64 -0.25 3.00 -2.41
CA HIS A 64 -0.45 1.55 -2.46
C HIS A 64 0.87 0.77 -2.34
N ALA A 65 1.96 1.24 -2.98
CA ALA A 65 3.28 0.65 -2.77
C ALA A 65 3.68 0.69 -1.29
N ALA A 66 3.42 1.81 -0.59
CA ALA A 66 3.67 1.91 0.84
C ALA A 66 2.86 0.89 1.65
N LEU A 67 1.61 0.63 1.27
CA LEU A 67 0.81 -0.41 1.92
C LEU A 67 1.39 -1.80 1.75
N ILE A 68 1.81 -2.16 0.52
CA ILE A 68 2.41 -3.47 0.26
C ILE A 68 3.66 -3.68 1.13
N VAL A 69 4.52 -2.65 1.25
CA VAL A 69 5.70 -2.71 2.15
C VAL A 69 5.30 -2.87 3.61
N LEU A 70 4.26 -2.17 4.07
CA LEU A 70 3.79 -2.30 5.45
C LEU A 70 3.15 -3.66 5.73
N SER A 71 2.64 -4.32 4.70
CA SER A 71 2.07 -5.67 4.75
C SER A 71 3.12 -6.79 4.67
N SER A 72 4.40 -6.50 4.41
CA SER A 72 5.46 -7.51 4.27
C SER A 72 5.48 -8.58 5.39
N PRO A 73 5.30 -8.26 6.69
CA PRO A 73 5.23 -9.30 7.72
C PRO A 73 4.08 -10.30 7.52
N GLY A 74 2.92 -9.84 7.04
CA GLY A 74 1.78 -10.68 6.71
C GLY A 74 2.03 -11.54 5.48
N LEU A 75 2.65 -10.98 4.44
CA LEU A 75 3.04 -11.70 3.23
C LEU A 75 4.06 -12.82 3.53
N LYS A 76 5.02 -12.55 4.43
CA LYS A 76 5.99 -13.56 4.92
C LYS A 76 5.30 -14.70 5.65
N ALA A 77 4.40 -14.38 6.59
CA ALA A 77 3.62 -15.40 7.29
C ALA A 77 2.75 -16.24 6.33
N GLU A 78 2.18 -15.62 5.29
CA GLU A 78 1.41 -16.33 4.27
C GLU A 78 2.28 -17.25 3.41
N SER A 79 3.46 -16.79 2.98
CA SER A 79 4.44 -17.59 2.24
C SER A 79 4.82 -18.86 2.99
N GLU A 80 5.12 -18.73 4.29
CA GLU A 80 5.43 -19.87 5.18
C GLU A 80 4.23 -20.82 5.31
N ARG A 81 3.04 -20.29 5.58
CA ARG A 81 1.80 -21.07 5.76
C ARG A 81 1.43 -21.86 4.50
N LEU A 82 1.63 -21.27 3.33
CA LEU A 82 1.27 -21.86 2.03
C LEU A 82 2.43 -22.64 1.38
N ASN A 83 3.60 -22.70 2.03
CA ASN A 83 4.82 -23.27 1.45
C ASN A 83 5.09 -22.79 0.01
N THR A 84 4.93 -21.49 -0.21
CA THR A 84 5.07 -20.84 -1.52
C THR A 84 6.17 -19.79 -1.44
N PRO A 85 7.06 -19.66 -2.44
CA PRO A 85 8.10 -18.63 -2.42
C PRO A 85 7.53 -17.23 -2.17
N LEU A 86 8.22 -16.46 -1.34
CA LEU A 86 7.76 -15.13 -0.92
C LEU A 86 7.51 -14.23 -2.13
N GLU A 87 8.39 -14.29 -3.12
CA GLU A 87 8.33 -13.49 -4.34
C GLU A 87 7.02 -13.74 -5.13
N VAL A 88 6.48 -14.96 -5.06
CA VAL A 88 5.19 -15.29 -5.68
C VAL A 88 4.03 -14.65 -4.90
N ILE A 89 4.10 -14.63 -3.57
CA ILE A 89 3.08 -13.99 -2.72
C ILE A 89 3.13 -12.47 -2.88
N GLU A 90 4.33 -11.87 -2.88
CA GLU A 90 4.53 -10.44 -3.12
C GLU A 90 4.03 -10.03 -4.51
N PHE A 91 4.33 -10.83 -5.55
CA PHE A 91 3.85 -10.54 -6.90
C PHE A 91 2.33 -10.66 -7.03
N ARG A 92 1.68 -11.57 -6.29
CA ARG A 92 0.21 -11.63 -6.22
C ARG A 92 -0.37 -10.36 -5.60
N ALA A 93 0.19 -9.91 -4.47
CA ALA A 93 -0.24 -8.67 -3.82
C ALA A 93 -0.06 -7.44 -4.75
N ILE A 94 1.01 -7.41 -5.56
CA ILE A 94 1.21 -6.38 -6.59
C ILE A 94 0.11 -6.46 -7.65
N CYS A 95 -0.17 -7.65 -8.19
CA CYS A 95 -1.20 -7.84 -9.22
C CYS A 95 -2.60 -7.44 -8.73
N GLU A 96 -2.96 -7.81 -7.51
CA GLU A 96 -4.23 -7.45 -6.89
C GLU A 96 -4.35 -5.94 -6.72
N SER A 97 -3.34 -5.31 -6.11
CA SER A 97 -3.32 -3.85 -5.94
C SER A 97 -3.34 -3.10 -7.27
N ALA A 98 -2.65 -3.63 -8.29
CA ALA A 98 -2.61 -3.03 -9.62
C ALA A 98 -3.95 -3.11 -10.35
N LYS A 99 -4.73 -4.17 -10.13
CA LYS A 99 -6.06 -4.33 -10.71
C LYS A 99 -7.00 -3.25 -10.17
N ASP A 100 -7.09 -3.14 -8.85
CA ASP A 100 -7.96 -2.16 -8.18
C ASP A 100 -7.59 -0.73 -8.56
N LEU A 101 -6.28 -0.43 -8.58
CA LEU A 101 -5.78 0.87 -9.02
C LEU A 101 -6.02 1.15 -10.50
N GLY A 102 -5.82 0.18 -11.38
CA GLY A 102 -6.03 0.33 -12.81
C GLY A 102 -7.47 0.68 -13.13
N GLU A 103 -8.42 -0.02 -12.51
CA GLU A 103 -9.85 0.25 -12.60
C GLU A 103 -10.20 1.64 -12.05
N THR A 104 -9.69 2.00 -10.88
CA THR A 104 -9.98 3.28 -10.22
C THR A 104 -9.41 4.49 -10.97
N LEU A 105 -8.21 4.36 -11.52
CA LEU A 105 -7.49 5.45 -12.18
C LEU A 105 -7.73 5.53 -13.69
N GLY A 106 -8.43 4.53 -14.27
CA GLY A 106 -8.64 4.44 -15.71
C GLY A 106 -7.35 4.23 -16.50
N VAL A 107 -6.38 3.52 -15.92
CA VAL A 107 -5.07 3.22 -16.54
C VAL A 107 -4.91 1.72 -16.75
N PRO A 108 -4.16 1.27 -17.77
CA PRO A 108 -3.97 -0.16 -17.99
C PRO A 108 -3.28 -0.83 -16.80
N THR A 109 -3.84 -1.94 -16.32
CA THR A 109 -3.33 -2.70 -15.15
C THR A 109 -1.85 -3.06 -15.30
N TYR A 110 -1.38 -3.43 -16.50
CA TYR A 110 0.01 -3.80 -16.71
C TYR A 110 0.98 -2.65 -16.41
N GLU A 111 0.60 -1.40 -16.70
CA GLU A 111 1.42 -0.22 -16.39
C GLU A 111 1.51 0.01 -14.89
N VAL A 112 0.44 -0.30 -14.16
CA VAL A 112 0.42 -0.20 -12.70
C VAL A 112 1.28 -1.30 -12.08
N VAL A 113 1.19 -2.53 -12.58
CA VAL A 113 2.06 -3.65 -12.16
C VAL A 113 3.52 -3.28 -12.32
N GLU A 114 3.90 -2.75 -13.49
CA GLU A 114 5.27 -2.31 -13.76
C GLU A 114 5.73 -1.25 -12.76
N LYS A 115 4.93 -0.18 -12.58
CA LYS A 115 5.27 0.93 -11.66
C LYS A 115 5.39 0.48 -10.22
N LEU A 116 4.47 -0.37 -9.73
CA LEU A 116 4.52 -0.93 -8.39
C LEU A 116 5.76 -1.82 -8.23
N SER A 117 6.03 -2.72 -9.17
CA SER A 117 7.19 -3.62 -9.13
C SER A 117 8.50 -2.83 -9.06
N CYS A 118 8.64 -1.78 -9.87
CA CYS A 118 9.82 -0.91 -9.86
C CYS A 118 10.02 -0.17 -8.53
N LEU A 119 8.93 0.30 -7.90
CA LEU A 119 9.02 0.98 -6.61
C LEU A 119 9.40 0.01 -5.49
N LEU A 120 8.77 -1.17 -5.47
CA LEU A 120 8.91 -2.16 -4.41
C LEU A 120 10.25 -2.89 -4.44
N ALA A 121 10.90 -2.99 -5.59
CA ALA A 121 12.24 -3.57 -5.73
C ALA A 121 13.29 -2.91 -4.80
N PHE A 122 13.05 -1.68 -4.34
CA PHE A 122 13.94 -0.98 -3.39
C PHE A 122 13.64 -1.28 -1.92
N HIS A 123 12.49 -1.89 -1.61
CA HIS A 123 11.94 -2.02 -0.26
C HIS A 123 11.55 -3.45 0.15
N MET A 124 11.38 -4.36 -0.80
CA MET A 124 11.02 -5.76 -0.56
C MET A 124 12.22 -6.68 -0.86
N LYS A 125 12.44 -7.65 0.04
CA LYS A 125 13.50 -8.68 -0.01
C LYS A 125 13.07 -9.93 0.76
#